data_AF-A0A0B1RX18-F1
#
_entry.id   AF-A0A0B1RX18-F1
#
_cell.length_a   1.000
_cell.length_b   1.000
_cell.length_c   1.000
_cell.angle_alpha   90.00
_cell.angle_beta   90.00
_cell.angle_gamma   90.00
#
_symmetry.space_group_name_H-M   'P 1'
#
loop_
_entity.id
_entity.type
_entity.pdbx_description
1 polymer ?
#
loop_
_entity_poly.entity_id
_entity_poly.type
_entity_poly.pdbx_seq_one_letter_code
_entity_poly.pdbx_strand_id
1 'polypeptide(L)'
;GFTFAGPILLHVLVEILEDPAPNSLGYLYASLMVVCSFLAALFSANFTFYMQKISLKVRAATVTAIYDKLLMVPISEMSKFSSGMILNFISTDVDRIVNFCNSFHAFWSLPVQLGIALYLLYREVGLAFLAGVMVAIILIPLNKKVTDSIGKMSVKLMHWKDQRIKLVREAMEGIRAVKASAWEPFFEKKISELREKELKYLKARKYLDAVCVYLWASAPLLITICILTTYTLCLQERLTAAKAFTCLALVNILIMPLNAFPWVLNGLVEA
;
A
#
# COMPACT_ATOMS: atom_id res chain seq x y z
N GLY A 1 -0.46 -18.12 9.68
CA GLY A 1 -1.07 -19.39 10.11
C GLY A 1 -2.53 -19.44 9.70
N PHE A 2 -3.44 -18.94 10.55
CA PHE A 2 -4.90 -19.04 10.34
C PHE A 2 -5.42 -18.44 9.03
N THR A 3 -4.81 -17.37 8.51
CA THR A 3 -5.16 -16.80 7.19
C THR A 3 -4.98 -17.78 6.03
N PHE A 4 -4.04 -18.73 6.15
CA PHE A 4 -3.81 -19.78 5.14
C PHE A 4 -4.68 -21.02 5.35
N ALA A 5 -5.30 -21.17 6.53
CA ALA A 5 -6.26 -22.25 6.75
C ALA A 5 -7.52 -22.07 5.87
N GLY A 6 -7.91 -20.82 5.58
CA GLY A 6 -9.05 -20.50 4.72
C GLY A 6 -8.98 -21.20 3.34
N PRO A 7 -7.96 -20.93 2.51
CA PRO A 7 -7.81 -21.60 1.21
C PRO A 7 -7.75 -23.13 1.29
N ILE A 8 -7.07 -23.69 2.31
CA ILE A 8 -6.94 -25.15 2.47
C ILE A 8 -8.31 -25.77 2.81
N LEU A 9 -9.05 -25.17 3.74
CA LEU A 9 -10.38 -25.64 4.12
C LEU A 9 -11.40 -25.44 2.99
N LEU A 10 -11.24 -24.36 2.21
CA LEU A 10 -12.04 -24.12 1.02
C LEU A 10 -11.84 -25.23 -0.03
N HIS A 11 -10.60 -25.66 -0.27
CA HIS A 11 -10.31 -26.78 -1.18
C HIS A 11 -11.11 -28.02 -0.78
N VAL A 12 -10.96 -28.47 0.47
CA VAL A 12 -11.61 -29.68 0.99
C VAL A 12 -13.14 -29.55 0.97
N LEU A 13 -13.67 -28.37 1.32
CA LEU A 13 -15.11 -28.14 1.31
C LEU A 13 -15.68 -28.22 -0.11
N VAL A 14 -15.00 -27.62 -1.10
CA VAL A 14 -15.45 -27.66 -2.50
C VAL A 14 -15.35 -29.09 -3.06
N GLU A 15 -14.31 -29.84 -2.72
CA GLU A 15 -14.16 -31.25 -3.11
C GLU A 15 -15.30 -32.12 -2.55
N ILE A 16 -15.69 -31.92 -1.29
CA ILE A 16 -16.84 -32.61 -0.67
C ILE A 16 -18.17 -32.22 -1.36
N LEU A 17 -18.30 -30.98 -1.84
CA LEU A 17 -19.50 -30.52 -2.55
C LEU A 17 -19.57 -31.02 -4.00
N GLU A 18 -18.44 -31.39 -4.60
CA GLU A 18 -18.38 -32.01 -5.94
C GLU A 18 -18.73 -33.51 -5.89
N ASP A 19 -18.62 -34.17 -4.73
CA ASP A 19 -19.01 -35.57 -4.54
C ASP A 19 -20.54 -35.69 -4.35
N PRO A 20 -21.25 -36.51 -5.14
CA PRO A 20 -22.69 -36.73 -4.98
C PRO A 20 -23.08 -37.46 -3.67
N ALA A 21 -22.13 -38.01 -2.91
CA ALA A 21 -22.42 -38.68 -1.65
C ALA A 21 -22.75 -37.66 -0.52
N PRO A 22 -23.86 -37.83 0.23
CA PRO A 22 -24.19 -36.95 1.34
C PRO A 22 -23.14 -37.11 2.46
N ASN A 23 -22.33 -36.07 2.65
CA ASN A 23 -21.25 -36.09 3.63
C ASN A 23 -21.47 -35.02 4.72
N SER A 24 -21.85 -35.45 5.92
CA SER A 24 -22.05 -34.57 7.08
C SER A 24 -20.76 -33.87 7.54
N LEU A 25 -19.58 -34.34 7.09
CA LEU A 25 -18.30 -33.69 7.36
C LEU A 25 -18.18 -32.31 6.70
N GLY A 26 -18.96 -32.01 5.66
CA GLY A 26 -18.97 -30.67 5.05
C GLY A 26 -19.35 -29.57 6.05
N TYR A 27 -20.31 -29.82 6.93
CA TYR A 27 -20.69 -28.89 8.00
C TYR A 27 -19.55 -28.68 9.01
N LEU A 28 -18.78 -29.73 9.32
CA LEU A 28 -17.61 -29.64 10.20
C LEU A 28 -16.54 -28.73 9.58
N TYR A 29 -16.16 -28.95 8.32
CA TYR A 29 -15.14 -28.12 7.65
C TYR A 29 -15.60 -26.67 7.46
N ALA A 30 -16.87 -26.44 7.12
CA ALA A 30 -17.42 -25.09 7.05
C ALA A 30 -17.38 -24.39 8.41
N SER A 31 -17.76 -25.08 9.49
CA SER A 31 -17.69 -24.54 10.86
C SER A 31 -16.25 -24.24 11.28
N LEU A 32 -15.31 -25.12 10.94
CA LEU A 32 -13.89 -24.92 11.20
C LEU A 32 -13.34 -23.71 10.43
N MET A 33 -13.79 -23.49 9.19
CA MET A 33 -13.40 -22.33 8.40
C MET A 33 -13.87 -21.02 9.04
N VAL A 34 -15.09 -20.99 9.59
CA VAL A 34 -15.60 -19.84 10.35
C VAL A 34 -14.77 -19.62 11.61
N VAL A 35 -14.47 -20.67 12.38
CA VAL A 35 -13.65 -20.58 13.60
C VAL A 35 -12.24 -20.09 13.28
N CYS A 36 -11.59 -20.62 12.24
CA CYS A 36 -10.26 -20.17 11.81
C CYS A 36 -10.28 -18.71 11.36
N SER A 37 -11.32 -18.29 10.62
CA SER A 37 -11.46 -16.90 10.18
C SER A 37 -11.68 -15.94 11.35
N PHE A 38 -12.50 -16.35 12.33
CA PHE A 38 -12.73 -15.60 13.56
C PHE A 38 -11.44 -15.46 14.39
N LEU A 39 -10.69 -16.55 14.58
CA LEU A 39 -9.41 -16.52 15.29
C LEU A 39 -8.37 -15.66 14.55
N ALA A 40 -8.32 -15.74 13.22
CA ALA A 40 -7.45 -14.89 12.42
C ALA A 40 -7.77 -13.39 12.62
N ALA A 41 -9.06 -13.03 12.59
CA ALA A 41 -9.52 -11.67 12.84
C ALA A 41 -9.20 -11.21 14.27
N LEU A 42 -9.46 -12.07 15.26
CA LEU A 42 -9.20 -11.77 16.67
C LEU A 42 -7.70 -11.54 16.93
N PHE A 43 -6.83 -12.41 16.45
CA PHE A 43 -5.38 -12.24 16.62
C PHE A 43 -4.86 -11.03 15.85
N SER A 44 -5.35 -10.78 14.64
CA SER A 44 -4.97 -9.58 13.88
C SER A 44 -5.40 -8.30 14.61
N ALA A 45 -6.63 -8.26 15.15
CA ALA A 45 -7.12 -7.11 15.90
C ALA A 45 -6.31 -6.87 17.19
N ASN A 46 -6.02 -7.94 17.95
CA ASN A 46 -5.19 -7.85 19.14
C ASN A 46 -3.77 -7.40 18.80
N PHE A 47 -3.14 -7.97 17.77
CA PHE A 47 -1.82 -7.55 17.30
C PHE A 47 -1.79 -6.05 16.98
N THR A 48 -2.75 -5.57 16.17
CA THR A 48 -2.87 -4.15 15.84
C THR A 48 -3.04 -3.29 17.09
N PHE A 49 -3.89 -3.71 18.04
CA PHE A 49 -4.10 -2.98 19.28
C PHE A 49 -2.84 -2.87 20.15
N TYR A 50 -2.12 -3.98 20.36
CA TYR A 50 -0.87 -3.97 21.12
C TYR A 50 0.21 -3.16 20.40
N MET A 51 0.29 -3.27 19.08
CA MET A 51 1.22 -2.47 18.29
C MET A 51 0.94 -0.98 18.41
N GLN A 52 -0.33 -0.55 18.32
CA GLN A 52 -0.71 0.85 18.54
C GLN A 52 -0.40 1.34 19.95
N LYS A 53 -0.56 0.48 20.97
CA LYS A 53 -0.13 0.80 22.35
C LYS A 53 1.38 0.98 22.45
N ILE A 54 2.18 0.13 21.82
CA ILE A 54 3.63 0.26 21.79
C ILE A 54 4.02 1.55 21.07
N SER A 55 3.45 1.81 19.89
CA SER A 55 3.65 3.03 19.12
C SER A 55 3.37 4.29 19.94
N LEU A 56 2.26 4.31 20.70
CA LEU A 56 1.92 5.44 21.56
C LEU A 56 2.92 5.61 22.72
N LYS A 57 3.35 4.52 23.34
CA LYS A 57 4.34 4.55 24.44
C LYS A 57 5.70 5.01 23.96
N VAL A 58 6.17 4.51 22.82
CA VAL A 58 7.44 4.92 22.19
C VAL A 58 7.37 6.41 21.88
N ARG A 59 6.28 6.88 21.26
CA ARG A 59 6.09 8.30 20.96
C ARG A 59 6.16 9.16 22.22
N ALA A 60 5.41 8.81 23.25
CA ALA A 60 5.39 9.55 24.51
C ALA A 60 6.79 9.59 25.15
N ALA A 61 7.47 8.45 25.25
CA ALA A 61 8.80 8.36 25.83
C ALA A 61 9.83 9.20 25.05
N THR A 62 9.85 9.11 23.71
CA THR A 62 10.80 9.86 22.89
C THR A 62 10.54 11.36 22.93
N VAL A 63 9.28 11.80 22.86
CA VAL A 63 8.93 13.24 22.97
C VAL A 63 9.28 13.77 24.36
N THR A 64 8.98 13.04 25.43
CA THR A 64 9.38 13.43 26.79
C THR A 64 10.89 13.51 26.94
N ALA A 65 11.64 12.52 26.44
CA ALA A 65 13.10 12.55 26.48
C ALA A 65 13.70 13.74 25.71
N ILE A 66 13.13 14.09 24.55
CA ILE A 66 13.53 15.30 23.81
C ILE A 66 13.23 16.54 24.65
N TYR A 67 12.04 16.64 25.24
CA TYR A 67 11.64 17.78 26.04
C TYR A 67 12.53 17.96 27.29
N ASP A 68 12.77 16.89 28.04
CA ASP A 68 13.67 16.89 29.19
C ASP A 68 15.08 17.33 28.78
N LYS A 69 15.57 16.86 27.63
CA LYS A 69 16.88 17.28 27.12
C LYS A 69 16.89 18.76 26.76
N LEU A 70 15.85 19.29 26.14
CA LEU A 70 15.73 20.72 25.81
C LEU A 70 15.73 21.60 27.06
N LEU A 71 15.19 21.13 28.19
CA LEU A 71 15.20 21.86 29.46
C LEU A 71 16.56 21.85 30.17
N MET A 72 17.40 20.84 29.91
CA MET A 72 18.69 20.66 30.59
C MET A 72 19.89 21.19 29.79
N VAL A 73 19.74 21.42 28.49
CA VAL A 73 20.86 21.83 27.61
C VAL A 73 21.18 23.32 27.80
N PRO A 74 22.47 23.70 27.97
CA PRO A 74 22.87 25.10 28.04
C PRO A 74 22.47 25.89 26.79
N ILE A 75 22.12 27.17 26.97
CA ILE A 75 21.68 28.06 25.87
C ILE A 75 22.72 28.15 24.73
N SER A 76 24.02 28.06 25.06
CA SER A 76 25.12 28.06 24.08
C SER A 76 25.14 26.84 23.15
N GLU A 77 24.66 25.69 23.64
CA GLU A 77 24.50 24.47 22.83
C GLU A 77 23.14 24.48 22.13
N MET A 78 22.09 24.97 22.79
CA MET A 78 20.75 25.10 22.22
C MET A 78 20.71 26.05 21.03
N SER A 79 21.49 27.13 21.04
CA SER A 79 21.57 28.11 19.95
C SER A 79 22.13 27.53 18.64
N LYS A 80 22.78 26.36 18.69
CA LYS A 80 23.19 25.60 17.49
C LYS A 80 22.00 24.98 16.76
N PHE A 81 20.86 24.85 17.44
CA PHE A 81 19.64 24.27 16.88
C PHE A 81 18.57 25.35 16.68
N SER A 82 18.00 25.41 15.47
CA SER A 82 16.85 26.28 15.20
C SER A 82 15.56 25.69 15.76
N SER A 83 14.58 26.54 16.09
CA SER A 83 13.26 26.09 16.52
C SER A 83 12.59 25.16 15.48
N GLY A 84 12.87 25.36 14.19
CA GLY A 84 12.38 24.48 13.13
C GLY A 84 13.00 23.08 13.18
N MET A 85 14.30 22.96 13.48
CA MET A 85 14.93 21.65 13.65
C MET A 85 14.38 20.90 14.87
N ILE A 86 14.15 21.61 15.98
CA ILE A 86 13.55 21.02 17.18
C ILE A 86 12.13 20.50 16.90
N LEU A 87 11.32 21.27 16.16
CA LEU A 87 10.00 20.82 15.73
C LEU A 87 10.05 19.60 14.81
N ASN A 88 11.05 19.50 13.95
CA ASN A 88 11.26 18.32 13.10
C ASN A 88 11.61 17.08 13.93
N PHE A 89 12.42 17.20 14.99
CA PHE A 89 12.69 16.09 15.90
C PHE A 89 11.40 15.52 16.51
N ILE A 90 10.52 16.40 17.04
CA ILE A 90 9.28 16.00 17.72
C ILE A 90 8.21 15.47 16.75
N SER A 91 8.18 15.97 15.52
CA SER A 91 7.19 15.58 14.52
C SER A 91 7.69 14.45 13.62
N THR A 92 8.69 14.72 12.79
CA THR A 92 9.12 13.83 11.70
C THR A 92 9.96 12.68 12.21
N ASP A 93 10.97 12.95 13.04
CA ASP A 93 11.92 11.91 13.46
C ASP A 93 11.30 10.96 14.50
N VAL A 94 10.49 11.48 15.42
CA VAL A 94 9.68 10.63 16.32
C VAL A 94 8.72 9.73 15.52
N ASP A 95 8.02 10.26 14.51
CA ASP A 95 7.09 9.43 13.72
C ASP A 95 7.84 8.33 12.94
N ARG A 96 9.07 8.58 12.47
CA ARG A 96 9.94 7.54 11.87
C ARG A 96 10.27 6.42 12.86
N ILE A 97 10.69 6.75 14.08
CA ILE A 97 10.98 5.78 15.14
C ILE A 97 9.72 4.96 15.48
N VAL A 98 8.55 5.60 15.51
CA VAL A 98 7.28 4.89 15.77
C VAL A 98 6.93 3.93 14.61
N ASN A 99 7.18 4.33 13.37
CA ASN A 99 6.93 3.51 12.19
C ASN A 99 7.88 2.31 12.07
N PHE A 100 9.09 2.42 12.61
CA PHE A 100 10.04 1.30 12.69
C PHE A 100 9.42 0.07 13.37
N CYS A 101 8.67 0.25 14.47
CA CYS A 101 8.07 -0.87 15.20
C CYS A 101 7.16 -1.73 14.31
N ASN A 102 6.28 -1.08 13.53
CA ASN A 102 5.41 -1.78 12.57
C ASN A 102 6.23 -2.44 11.45
N SER A 103 7.19 -1.69 10.89
CA SER A 103 8.02 -2.13 9.78
C SER A 103 8.88 -3.34 10.15
N PHE A 104 9.43 -3.36 11.36
CA PHE A 104 10.19 -4.50 11.89
C PHE A 104 9.39 -5.79 11.89
N HIS A 105 8.15 -5.76 12.40
CA HIS A 105 7.31 -6.96 12.41
C HIS A 105 6.87 -7.39 11.00
N ALA A 106 6.63 -6.44 10.12
CA ALA A 106 6.31 -6.75 8.72
C ALA A 106 7.52 -7.35 7.98
N PHE A 107 8.74 -6.88 8.26
CA PHE A 107 9.95 -7.29 7.54
C PHE A 107 10.22 -8.80 7.59
N TRP A 108 10.05 -9.44 8.76
CA TRP A 108 10.22 -10.89 8.86
C TRP A 108 8.94 -11.66 8.50
N SER A 109 7.76 -11.07 8.76
CA SER A 109 6.47 -11.73 8.52
C SER A 109 6.15 -11.87 7.02
N LEU A 110 6.41 -10.83 6.23
CA LEU A 110 6.07 -10.81 4.80
C LEU A 110 6.82 -11.89 3.98
N PRO A 111 8.14 -12.10 4.14
CA PRO A 111 8.85 -13.20 3.46
C PRO A 111 8.31 -14.58 3.84
N VAL A 112 7.99 -14.80 5.12
CA VAL A 112 7.40 -16.06 5.58
C VAL A 112 6.02 -16.27 4.96
N GLN A 113 5.18 -15.23 4.92
CA GLN A 113 3.87 -15.28 4.29
C GLN A 113 3.98 -15.58 2.79
N LEU A 114 4.91 -14.93 2.08
CA LEU A 114 5.19 -15.15 0.67
C LEU A 114 5.64 -16.60 0.42
N GLY A 115 6.57 -17.12 1.22
CA GLY A 115 7.08 -18.49 1.10
C GLY A 115 5.98 -19.54 1.28
N ILE A 116 5.15 -19.41 2.32
CA ILE A 116 4.03 -20.33 2.58
C ILE A 116 3.02 -20.29 1.42
N ALA A 117 2.67 -19.09 0.96
CA ALA A 117 1.70 -18.91 -0.12
C ALA A 117 2.20 -19.53 -1.44
N LEU A 118 3.46 -19.30 -1.82
CA LEU A 118 4.06 -19.89 -3.01
C LEU A 118 4.16 -21.41 -2.91
N TYR A 119 4.50 -21.95 -1.73
CA TYR A 119 4.53 -23.38 -1.48
C TYR A 119 3.15 -24.02 -1.63
N LEU A 120 2.11 -23.42 -1.05
CA LEU A 120 0.74 -23.90 -1.18
C LEU A 120 0.26 -23.81 -2.64
N LEU A 121 0.61 -22.74 -3.35
CA LEU A 121 0.27 -22.58 -4.76
C LEU A 121 0.94 -23.67 -5.63
N TYR A 122 2.22 -23.97 -5.37
CA TYR A 122 2.93 -25.08 -6.02
C TYR A 122 2.26 -26.43 -5.73
N ARG A 123 1.81 -26.66 -4.50
CA ARG A 123 1.10 -27.90 -4.14
C ARG A 123 -0.24 -28.05 -4.89
N GLU A 124 -0.97 -26.95 -5.10
CA GLU A 124 -2.29 -26.97 -5.73
C GLU A 124 -2.23 -27.15 -7.26
N VAL A 125 -1.34 -26.39 -7.91
CA VAL A 125 -1.29 -26.28 -9.39
C VAL A 125 0.05 -26.74 -10.00
N GLY A 126 0.93 -27.36 -9.22
CA GLY A 126 2.22 -27.86 -9.69
C GLY A 126 3.07 -26.74 -10.30
N LEU A 127 3.77 -27.02 -11.40
CA LEU A 127 4.64 -26.07 -12.10
C LEU A 127 3.89 -24.89 -12.76
N ALA A 128 2.56 -24.96 -12.89
CA ALA A 128 1.77 -23.87 -13.50
C ALA A 128 1.89 -22.54 -12.72
N PHE A 129 2.20 -22.60 -11.42
CA PHE A 129 2.39 -21.39 -10.61
C PHE A 129 3.51 -20.47 -11.15
N LEU A 130 4.51 -21.03 -11.85
CA LEU A 130 5.61 -20.27 -12.45
C LEU A 130 5.11 -19.29 -13.51
N ALA A 131 4.03 -19.60 -14.23
CA ALA A 131 3.40 -18.66 -15.16
C ALA A 131 2.88 -17.42 -14.42
N GLY A 132 2.29 -17.61 -13.24
CA GLY A 132 1.86 -16.51 -12.38
C GLY A 132 3.03 -15.67 -11.86
N VAL A 133 4.12 -16.32 -11.46
CA VAL A 133 5.37 -15.64 -11.06
C VAL A 133 5.92 -14.79 -12.21
N MET A 134 5.92 -15.31 -13.44
CA MET A 134 6.36 -14.56 -14.62
C MET A 134 5.49 -13.33 -14.88
N VAL A 135 4.16 -13.44 -14.77
CA VAL A 135 3.25 -12.29 -14.89
C VAL A 135 3.53 -11.26 -13.81
N ALA A 136 3.73 -11.69 -12.56
CA ALA A 136 4.09 -10.79 -11.46
C ALA A 136 5.42 -10.05 -11.74
N ILE A 137 6.44 -10.75 -12.23
CA ILE A 137 7.74 -10.16 -12.62
C ILE A 137 7.55 -9.12 -13.73
N ILE A 138 6.67 -9.33 -14.71
CA ILE A 138 6.38 -8.39 -15.80
C ILE A 138 5.58 -7.17 -15.30
N LEU A 139 4.68 -7.35 -14.34
CA LEU A 139 3.89 -6.25 -13.76
C LEU A 139 4.74 -5.25 -12.98
N ILE A 140 5.86 -5.69 -12.37
CA ILE A 140 6.78 -4.81 -11.63
C ILE A 140 7.34 -3.65 -12.49
N PRO A 141 8.03 -3.88 -13.62
CA PRO A 141 8.55 -2.81 -14.46
C PRO A 141 7.44 -1.99 -15.11
N LEU A 142 6.29 -2.60 -15.42
CA LEU A 142 5.14 -1.88 -15.96
C LEU A 142 4.62 -0.85 -14.95
N ASN A 143 4.40 -1.27 -13.69
CA ASN A 143 3.99 -0.39 -12.60
C ASN A 143 5.04 0.70 -12.36
N LYS A 144 6.34 0.35 -12.34
CA LYS A 144 7.43 1.33 -12.20
C LYS A 144 7.35 2.43 -13.25
N LYS A 145 7.18 2.07 -14.53
CA LYS A 145 7.09 3.05 -15.64
C LYS A 145 5.89 3.99 -15.48
N VAL A 146 4.75 3.48 -15.02
CA VAL A 146 3.56 4.29 -14.73
C VAL A 146 3.84 5.23 -13.56
N THR A 147 4.38 4.73 -12.46
CA THR A 147 4.75 5.53 -11.28
C THR A 147 5.77 6.63 -11.61
N ASP A 148 6.80 6.33 -12.38
CA ASP A 148 7.79 7.32 -12.83
C ASP A 148 7.13 8.42 -13.68
N SER A 149 6.15 8.05 -14.51
CA SER A 149 5.37 9.00 -15.31
C SER A 149 4.47 9.87 -14.44
N ILE A 150 3.84 9.31 -13.41
CA ILE A 150 3.09 10.06 -12.39
C ILE A 150 4.02 11.07 -11.70
N GLY A 151 5.24 10.66 -11.33
CA GLY A 151 6.25 11.53 -10.74
C GLY A 151 6.59 12.71 -11.66
N LYS A 152 6.90 12.45 -12.93
CA LYS A 152 7.19 13.50 -13.93
C LYS A 152 6.02 14.48 -14.11
N MET A 153 4.78 14.00 -14.16
CA MET A 153 3.60 14.88 -14.25
C MET A 153 3.36 15.66 -12.95
N SER A 154 3.66 15.07 -11.80
CA SER A 154 3.56 15.73 -10.50
C SER A 154 4.52 16.91 -10.37
N VAL A 155 5.76 16.77 -10.85
CA VAL A 155 6.73 17.90 -10.88
C VAL A 155 6.22 19.05 -11.75
N LYS A 156 5.72 18.75 -12.96
CA LYS A 156 5.16 19.78 -13.86
C LYS A 156 3.91 20.44 -13.27
N LEU A 157 3.04 19.65 -12.63
CA LEU A 157 1.87 20.16 -11.92
C LEU A 157 2.28 21.14 -10.80
N MET A 158 3.26 20.76 -9.97
CA MET A 158 3.74 21.62 -8.88
C MET A 158 4.32 22.93 -9.42
N HIS A 159 5.11 22.89 -10.50
CA HIS A 159 5.65 24.09 -11.13
C HIS A 159 4.58 25.13 -11.50
N TRP A 160 3.50 24.72 -12.19
CA TRP A 160 2.41 25.64 -12.56
C TRP A 160 1.55 26.05 -11.37
N LYS A 161 1.34 25.14 -10.41
CA LYS A 161 0.63 25.44 -9.16
C LYS A 161 1.36 26.52 -8.36
N ASP A 162 2.68 26.45 -8.25
CA ASP A 162 3.48 27.41 -7.49
C ASP A 162 3.47 28.80 -8.15
N GLN A 163 3.57 28.86 -9.48
CA GLN A 163 3.40 30.13 -10.21
C GLN A 163 2.02 30.74 -10.00
N ARG A 164 0.95 29.93 -10.06
CA ARG A 164 -0.42 30.40 -9.81
C ARG A 164 -0.58 30.95 -8.39
N ILE A 165 -0.10 30.21 -7.38
CA ILE A 165 -0.17 30.62 -5.98
C ILE A 165 0.63 31.91 -5.76
N LYS A 166 1.81 32.03 -6.39
CA LYS A 166 2.62 33.26 -6.33
C LYS A 166 1.86 34.46 -6.89
N LEU A 167 1.26 34.34 -8.08
CA LEU A 167 0.51 35.45 -8.69
C LEU A 167 -0.73 35.84 -7.87
N VAL A 168 -1.44 34.85 -7.32
CA VAL A 168 -2.56 35.11 -6.41
C VAL A 168 -2.09 35.88 -5.18
N ARG A 169 -0.94 35.49 -4.60
CA ARG A 169 -0.35 36.17 -3.45
C ARG A 169 0.00 37.62 -3.76
N GLU A 170 0.68 37.88 -4.88
CA GLU A 170 1.03 39.25 -5.32
C GLU A 170 -0.21 40.13 -5.52
N ALA A 171 -1.27 39.58 -6.14
CA ALA A 171 -2.53 40.30 -6.33
C ALA A 171 -3.24 40.64 -5.01
N MET A 172 -3.17 39.73 -4.03
CA MET A 172 -3.76 39.92 -2.70
C MET A 172 -2.96 40.93 -1.86
N GLU A 173 -1.64 40.86 -1.87
CA GLU A 173 -0.76 41.83 -1.20
C GLU A 173 -0.96 43.24 -1.79
N GLY A 174 -1.18 43.35 -3.10
CA GLY A 174 -1.44 44.61 -3.82
C GLY A 174 -2.92 45.00 -4.00
N ILE A 175 -3.86 44.42 -3.26
CA ILE A 175 -5.31 44.47 -3.62
C ILE A 175 -5.88 45.87 -3.79
N ARG A 176 -5.43 46.85 -2.99
CA ARG A 176 -5.90 48.25 -3.08
C ARG A 176 -5.52 48.89 -4.42
N ALA A 177 -4.30 48.63 -4.91
CA ALA A 177 -3.83 49.14 -6.18
C ALA A 177 -4.56 48.47 -7.36
N VAL A 178 -4.75 47.15 -7.28
CA VAL A 178 -5.50 46.39 -8.30
C VAL A 178 -6.92 46.95 -8.45
N LYS A 179 -7.61 47.22 -7.33
CA LYS A 179 -8.97 47.79 -7.28
C LYS A 179 -9.01 49.24 -7.78
N ALA A 180 -8.07 50.08 -7.34
CA ALA A 180 -8.01 51.48 -7.73
C ALA A 180 -7.76 51.66 -9.24
N SER A 181 -7.06 50.73 -9.87
CA SER A 181 -6.76 50.74 -11.31
C SER A 181 -7.71 49.90 -12.17
N ALA A 182 -8.75 49.30 -11.57
CA ALA A 182 -9.68 48.38 -12.25
C ALA A 182 -8.98 47.22 -13.00
N TRP A 183 -7.88 46.70 -12.42
CA TRP A 183 -7.03 45.65 -13.02
C TRP A 183 -7.50 44.23 -12.70
N GLU A 184 -8.65 44.05 -12.03
CA GLU A 184 -9.15 42.72 -11.67
C GLU A 184 -9.29 41.77 -12.88
N PRO A 185 -9.88 42.20 -14.02
CA PRO A 185 -10.02 41.31 -15.18
C PRO A 185 -8.67 40.85 -15.75
N PHE A 186 -7.64 41.70 -15.66
CA PHE A 186 -6.29 41.36 -16.12
C PHE A 186 -5.67 40.26 -15.25
N PHE A 187 -5.74 40.40 -13.93
CA PHE A 187 -5.23 39.38 -13.01
C PHE A 187 -6.04 38.08 -13.10
N GLU A 188 -7.36 38.17 -13.22
CA GLU A 188 -8.24 37.01 -13.40
C GLU A 188 -7.86 36.21 -14.64
N LYS A 189 -7.69 36.88 -15.79
CA LYS A 189 -7.26 36.24 -17.02
C LYS A 189 -5.90 35.55 -16.86
N LYS A 190 -4.92 36.23 -16.28
CA LYS A 190 -3.56 35.69 -16.11
C LYS A 190 -3.52 34.50 -15.14
N ILE A 191 -4.31 34.54 -14.07
CA ILE A 191 -4.48 33.41 -13.14
C ILE A 191 -5.16 32.23 -13.85
N SER A 192 -6.17 32.50 -14.69
CA SER A 192 -6.89 31.47 -15.45
C SER A 192 -5.99 30.78 -16.47
N GLU A 193 -5.13 31.51 -17.19
CA GLU A 193 -4.13 30.93 -18.10
C GLU A 193 -3.16 29.98 -17.39
N LEU A 194 -2.73 30.32 -16.16
CA LEU A 194 -1.91 29.42 -15.33
C LEU A 194 -2.71 28.21 -14.86
N ARG A 195 -3.99 28.40 -14.52
CA ARG A 195 -4.90 27.33 -14.10
C ARG A 195 -5.13 26.31 -15.21
N GLU A 196 -5.28 26.73 -16.47
CA GLU A 196 -5.40 25.81 -17.60
C GLU A 196 -4.18 24.90 -17.76
N LYS A 197 -2.98 25.46 -17.62
CA LYS A 197 -1.73 24.68 -17.65
C LYS A 197 -1.63 23.73 -16.47
N GLU A 198 -1.99 24.18 -15.27
CA GLU A 198 -2.09 23.33 -14.07
C GLU A 198 -3.04 22.14 -14.32
N LEU A 199 -4.26 22.42 -14.82
CA LEU A 199 -5.28 21.42 -15.07
C LEU A 199 -4.88 20.41 -16.15
N LYS A 200 -4.11 20.82 -17.18
CA LYS A 200 -3.57 19.91 -18.20
C LYS A 200 -2.70 18.82 -17.58
N TYR A 201 -1.77 19.18 -16.69
CA TYR A 201 -0.90 18.20 -16.02
C TYR A 201 -1.63 17.43 -14.92
N LEU A 202 -2.58 18.07 -14.23
CA LEU A 202 -3.45 17.37 -13.28
C LEU A 202 -4.25 16.27 -13.98
N LYS A 203 -4.86 16.57 -15.14
CA LYS A 203 -5.62 15.60 -15.94
C LYS A 203 -4.73 14.42 -16.35
N ALA A 204 -3.55 14.68 -16.90
CA ALA A 204 -2.60 13.63 -17.28
C ALA A 204 -2.20 12.75 -16.06
N ARG A 205 -1.89 13.37 -14.93
CA ARG A 205 -1.59 12.66 -13.67
C ARG A 205 -2.75 11.78 -13.23
N LYS A 206 -3.99 12.28 -13.29
CA LYS A 206 -5.18 11.52 -12.87
C LYS A 206 -5.50 10.33 -13.77
N TYR A 207 -5.26 10.42 -15.07
CA TYR A 207 -5.36 9.23 -15.93
C TYR A 207 -4.29 8.20 -15.61
N LEU A 208 -3.05 8.63 -15.34
CA LEU A 208 -1.99 7.71 -14.93
C LEU A 208 -2.29 7.06 -13.57
N ASP A 209 -2.82 7.83 -12.60
CA ASP A 209 -3.29 7.30 -11.31
C ASP A 209 -4.36 6.21 -11.56
N ALA A 210 -5.33 6.46 -12.44
CA ALA A 210 -6.37 5.49 -12.78
C ALA A 210 -5.80 4.21 -13.43
N VAL A 211 -4.85 4.34 -14.34
CA VAL A 211 -4.13 3.19 -14.94
C VAL A 211 -3.39 2.39 -13.86
N CYS A 212 -2.72 3.08 -12.93
CA CYS A 212 -2.02 2.43 -11.82
C CYS A 212 -2.98 1.61 -10.94
N VAL A 213 -4.13 2.19 -10.57
CA VAL A 213 -5.17 1.49 -9.79
C VAL A 213 -5.74 0.30 -10.57
N TYR A 214 -5.98 0.46 -11.87
CA TYR A 214 -6.49 -0.63 -12.71
C TYR A 214 -5.50 -1.79 -12.82
N LEU A 215 -4.21 -1.50 -13.07
CA LEU A 215 -3.16 -2.54 -13.10
C LEU A 215 -3.08 -3.29 -11.77
N TRP A 216 -3.25 -2.58 -10.66
CA TRP A 216 -3.25 -3.16 -9.33
C TRP A 216 -4.46 -4.07 -9.07
N ALA A 217 -5.66 -3.59 -9.41
CA ALA A 217 -6.91 -4.34 -9.21
C ALA A 217 -7.03 -5.55 -10.15
N SER A 218 -6.45 -5.47 -11.36
CA SER A 218 -6.49 -6.55 -12.36
C SER A 218 -5.35 -7.56 -12.21
N ALA A 219 -4.26 -7.23 -11.52
CA ALA A 219 -3.12 -8.14 -11.31
C ALA A 219 -3.51 -9.54 -10.80
N PRO A 220 -4.38 -9.69 -9.77
CA PRO A 220 -4.71 -11.01 -9.23
C PRO A 220 -5.47 -11.86 -10.24
N LEU A 221 -6.36 -11.21 -11.00
CA LEU A 221 -7.13 -11.83 -12.06
C LEU A 221 -6.21 -12.31 -13.18
N LEU A 222 -5.31 -11.46 -13.67
CA LEU A 222 -4.36 -11.80 -14.74
C LEU A 222 -3.44 -12.96 -14.32
N ILE A 223 -2.90 -12.90 -13.10
CA ILE A 223 -2.06 -13.97 -12.55
C ILE A 223 -2.84 -15.29 -12.49
N THR A 224 -4.06 -15.27 -11.96
CA THR A 224 -4.90 -16.47 -11.84
C THR A 224 -5.25 -17.05 -13.20
N ILE A 225 -5.67 -16.22 -14.17
CA ILE A 225 -5.97 -16.67 -15.54
C ILE A 225 -4.76 -17.34 -16.17
N CYS A 226 -3.57 -16.73 -16.07
CA CYS A 226 -2.36 -17.31 -16.64
C CYS A 226 -1.98 -18.64 -15.99
N ILE A 227 -2.09 -18.77 -14.67
CA ILE A 227 -1.83 -20.03 -13.95
C ILE A 227 -2.82 -21.11 -14.43
N LEU A 228 -4.12 -20.83 -14.37
CA LEU A 228 -5.15 -21.82 -14.71
C LEU A 228 -5.11 -22.22 -16.20
N THR A 229 -4.80 -21.27 -17.09
CA THR A 229 -4.62 -21.54 -18.53
C THR A 229 -3.42 -22.43 -18.78
N THR A 230 -2.29 -22.18 -18.09
CA THR A 230 -1.09 -23.02 -18.20
C THR A 230 -1.37 -24.43 -17.64
N TYR A 231 -2.10 -24.52 -16.54
CA TYR A 231 -2.48 -25.77 -15.90
C TYR A 231 -3.35 -26.65 -16.82
N THR A 232 -4.34 -26.07 -17.51
CA THR A 232 -5.23 -26.83 -18.39
C THR A 232 -4.67 -27.07 -19.78
N LEU A 233 -4.09 -26.07 -20.42
CA LEU A 233 -3.67 -26.17 -21.83
C LEU A 233 -2.27 -26.74 -22.00
N CYS A 234 -1.32 -26.38 -21.12
CA CYS A 234 0.07 -26.82 -21.28
C CYS A 234 0.36 -28.11 -20.52
N LEU A 235 -0.15 -28.23 -19.28
CA LEU A 235 0.04 -29.43 -18.46
C LEU A 235 -1.03 -30.51 -18.72
N GLN A 236 -2.09 -30.18 -19.46
CA GLN A 236 -3.22 -31.08 -19.80
C GLN A 236 -3.90 -31.70 -18.56
N GLU A 237 -3.85 -30.99 -17.44
CA GLU A 237 -4.44 -31.44 -16.19
C GLU A 237 -5.91 -31.03 -16.08
N ARG A 238 -6.70 -31.85 -15.39
CA ARG A 238 -8.13 -31.55 -15.17
C ARG A 238 -8.28 -30.45 -14.13
N LEU A 239 -8.93 -29.36 -14.51
CA LEU A 239 -9.29 -28.27 -13.59
C LEU A 239 -10.59 -28.62 -12.86
N THR A 240 -10.52 -28.74 -11.53
CA THR A 240 -11.68 -28.83 -10.63
C THR A 240 -12.01 -27.46 -10.06
N ALA A 241 -13.25 -27.25 -9.58
CA ALA A 241 -13.62 -25.98 -8.96
C ALA A 241 -12.80 -25.74 -7.68
N ALA A 242 -12.52 -26.81 -6.92
CA ALA A 242 -11.68 -26.75 -5.72
C ALA A 242 -10.30 -26.14 -6.01
N LYS A 243 -9.63 -26.57 -7.09
CA LYS A 243 -8.33 -26.01 -7.49
C LYS A 243 -8.44 -24.56 -7.95
N ALA A 244 -9.47 -24.23 -8.74
CA ALA A 244 -9.67 -22.87 -9.25
C ALA A 244 -9.88 -21.85 -8.12
N PHE A 245 -10.80 -22.15 -7.19
CA PHE A 245 -11.11 -21.27 -6.06
C PHE A 245 -9.94 -21.17 -5.07
N THR A 246 -9.26 -22.28 -4.78
CA THR A 246 -8.09 -22.29 -3.90
C THR A 246 -6.94 -21.47 -4.49
N CYS A 247 -6.66 -21.62 -5.79
CA CYS A 247 -5.67 -20.82 -6.49
C CYS A 247 -5.98 -19.31 -6.41
N LEU A 248 -7.23 -18.93 -6.71
CA LEU A 248 -7.66 -17.53 -6.64
C LEU A 248 -7.50 -16.97 -5.21
N ALA A 249 -7.87 -17.74 -4.19
CA ALA A 249 -7.73 -17.33 -2.80
C ALA A 249 -6.25 -17.16 -2.40
N LEU A 250 -5.36 -18.08 -2.79
CA LEU A 250 -3.92 -17.99 -2.52
C LEU A 250 -3.27 -16.81 -3.23
N VAL A 251 -3.61 -16.55 -4.50
CA VAL A 251 -3.14 -15.38 -5.26
C VAL A 251 -3.58 -14.08 -4.58
N ASN A 252 -4.82 -14.00 -4.07
CA ASN A 252 -5.27 -12.81 -3.36
C ASN A 252 -4.50 -12.53 -2.06
N ILE A 253 -4.09 -13.57 -1.34
CA ILE A 253 -3.26 -13.42 -0.14
C ILE A 253 -1.86 -12.87 -0.47
N LEU A 254 -1.33 -13.16 -1.66
CA LEU A 254 0.01 -12.74 -2.11
C LEU A 254 0.12 -11.24 -2.46
N ILE A 255 -1.00 -10.59 -2.78
CA ILE A 255 -1.02 -9.18 -3.22
C ILE A 255 -0.50 -8.27 -2.10
N MET A 256 -1.01 -8.44 -0.88
CA MET A 256 -0.70 -7.55 0.23
C MET A 256 0.80 -7.55 0.58
N PRO A 257 1.48 -8.71 0.74
CA PRO A 257 2.92 -8.75 0.96
C PRO A 257 3.75 -8.06 -0.13
N LEU A 258 3.43 -8.29 -1.40
CA LEU A 258 4.17 -7.72 -2.52
C LEU A 258 4.10 -6.18 -2.53
N ASN A 259 2.95 -5.62 -2.14
CA ASN A 259 2.77 -4.17 -2.09
C ASN A 259 3.35 -3.51 -0.85
N ALA A 260 3.32 -4.20 0.29
CA ALA A 260 3.83 -3.66 1.55
C ALA A 260 5.36 -3.63 1.59
N PHE A 261 6.05 -4.49 0.82
CA PHE A 261 7.50 -4.68 0.91
C PHE A 261 8.33 -3.39 0.76
N PRO A 262 8.08 -2.50 -0.23
CA PRO A 262 8.85 -1.25 -0.35
C PRO A 262 8.66 -0.31 0.86
N TRP A 263 7.44 -0.22 1.39
CA TRP A 263 7.13 0.62 2.55
C TRP A 263 7.81 0.12 3.81
N VAL A 264 7.89 -1.21 3.96
CA VAL A 264 8.55 -1.86 5.08
C VAL A 264 10.06 -1.62 5.04
N LEU A 265 10.68 -1.71 3.87
CA LEU A 265 12.11 -1.40 3.72
C LEU A 265 12.40 0.08 4.03
N ASN A 266 11.61 1.01 3.49
CA ASN A 266 11.80 2.43 3.80
C ASN A 266 11.58 2.71 5.29
N GLY A 267 10.55 2.13 5.91
CA GLY A 267 10.29 2.30 7.34
C GLY A 267 11.35 1.70 8.27
N LEU A 268 12.19 0.78 7.76
CA LEU A 268 13.37 0.28 8.47
C LEU A 268 14.61 1.14 8.25
N VAL A 269 14.79 1.69 7.04
CA VAL A 269 15.99 2.47 6.67
C VAL A 269 15.90 3.93 7.12
N GLU A 270 14.68 4.49 7.17
CA GLU A 270 14.45 5.88 7.56
C GLU A 270 14.44 6.12 9.08
N ALA A 271 14.38 5.06 9.89
CA ALA A 271 14.40 5.11 11.34
C ALA A 271 15.82 5.06 11.91
#